data_AF-A0A0D2M7E3-F1
#
_entry.id   AF-A0A0D2M7E3-F1
#
_cell.length_a   1.000
_cell.length_b   1.000
_cell.length_c   1.000
_cell.angle_alpha   90.00
_cell.angle_beta   90.00
_cell.angle_gamma   90.00
#
_symmetry.space_group_name_H-M   'P 1'
#
loop_
_entity.id
_entity.type
_entity.pdbx_description
1 polymer ?
#
loop_
_entity_poly.entity_id
_entity_poly.type
_entity_poly.pdbx_seq_one_letter_code
_entity_poly.pdbx_strand_id
1 'polypeptide(L)'
;MSRLRQPSSSLFIQIVQPSSSNDVQDPPWTYSNSHGGGIASSSNPTEKQDNSRALMARILKRIGEKRKSTVTYSDFPGLGIDERVAVGKYSFPKSLKSTVENITHMHGDVSENSTMPQCVDETIYILFCATIKEMDDLQLPEVTENCIIKWSDTIKAALGIKFDVGFAMDHLKDKIIPAFVGQIHCQRVDEMEEKISNLEASLNALKQDHAKECEQSKVYKDAMDKFNGKSVSSGLFM
;
A
#
# COMPACT_ATOMS: atom_id res chain seq x y z
N MET A 1 0.33 63.28 0.12
CA MET A 1 -0.38 63.45 1.42
C MET A 1 -1.05 62.12 1.72
N SER A 2 -0.88 61.37 2.81
CA SER A 2 -0.13 61.41 4.07
C SER A 2 -0.18 59.96 4.61
N ARG A 3 0.94 59.24 4.65
CA ARG A 3 1.67 58.75 5.86
C ARG A 3 0.87 58.03 6.97
N LEU A 4 1.39 56.83 7.31
CA LEU A 4 1.40 56.10 8.60
C LEU A 4 0.13 55.28 8.91
N ARG A 5 0.16 54.04 9.41
CA ARG A 5 1.14 53.37 10.30
C ARG A 5 0.88 51.83 10.27
N GLN A 6 1.94 51.00 10.30
CA GLN A 6 1.86 49.58 10.73
C GLN A 6 1.88 49.49 12.28
N PRO A 7 1.47 48.35 12.85
CA PRO A 7 2.44 47.36 13.36
C PRO A 7 2.07 45.92 12.96
N SER A 8 2.99 45.08 12.45
CA SER A 8 4.05 44.34 13.15
C SER A 8 3.57 43.48 14.32
N SER A 9 3.42 42.17 14.09
CA SER A 9 3.66 41.10 15.08
C SER A 9 4.14 39.84 14.36
N SER A 10 5.45 39.76 14.20
CA SER A 10 6.19 38.55 13.84
C SER A 10 6.31 37.68 15.11
N LEU A 11 5.75 36.47 15.11
CA LEU A 11 6.11 35.46 16.10
C LEU A 11 7.44 34.82 15.68
N PHE A 12 8.54 35.46 16.08
CA PHE A 12 9.84 34.80 16.20
C PHE A 12 9.83 34.00 17.50
N ILE A 13 9.89 32.67 17.40
CA ILE A 13 10.23 31.83 18.55
C ILE A 13 11.72 32.05 18.82
N GLN A 14 11.99 32.74 19.93
CA GLN A 14 13.30 33.02 20.45
C GLN A 14 13.78 31.79 21.23
N ILE A 15 14.62 30.96 20.61
CA ILE A 15 15.32 29.87 21.30
C ILE A 15 16.41 30.52 22.16
N VAL A 16 16.26 30.40 23.47
CA VAL A 16 17.23 30.80 24.47
C VAL A 16 18.48 29.93 24.32
N GLN A 17 19.62 30.54 23.99
CA GLN A 17 20.94 29.94 24.21
C GLN A 17 21.41 30.23 25.63
N PRO A 18 22.06 29.27 26.32
CA PRO A 18 23.06 29.57 27.32
C PRO A 18 24.45 29.39 26.71
N SER A 19 25.23 30.47 26.68
CA SER A 19 26.65 30.48 26.37
C SER A 19 27.48 30.61 27.65
N SER A 20 28.35 29.64 27.91
CA SER A 20 29.72 29.80 28.46
C SER A 20 30.32 28.39 28.55
N SER A 21 31.17 27.99 27.61
CA SER A 21 32.63 28.18 27.66
C SER A 21 33.28 27.50 28.86
N ASN A 22 33.98 26.39 28.62
CA ASN A 22 35.30 26.14 29.15
C ASN A 22 35.99 25.09 28.27
N ASP A 23 37.06 25.53 27.62
CA ASP A 23 38.06 24.70 26.94
C ASP A 23 38.65 23.67 27.90
N VAL A 24 38.62 22.39 27.49
CA VAL A 24 39.59 21.40 27.95
C VAL A 24 40.06 20.65 26.69
N GLN A 25 41.35 20.79 26.41
CA GLN A 25 42.06 20.06 25.36
C GLN A 25 42.17 18.58 25.75
N ASP A 26 41.70 17.68 24.89
CA ASP A 26 42.01 16.24 24.97
C ASP A 26 43.26 15.91 24.15
N PRO A 27 44.27 15.19 24.71
CA PRO A 27 45.38 14.63 23.94
C PRO A 27 45.09 13.22 23.39
N PRO A 28 45.88 12.74 22.42
CA PRO A 28 45.42 11.83 21.38
C PRO A 28 45.76 10.38 21.70
N TRP A 29 44.79 9.48 21.57
CA TRP A 29 45.09 8.07 21.34
C TRP A 29 44.22 7.48 20.24
N THR A 30 44.92 6.94 19.26
CA THR A 30 44.44 6.24 18.07
C THR A 30 43.66 4.98 18.44
N TYR A 31 42.44 4.84 17.92
CA TYR A 31 41.74 3.55 17.85
C TYR A 31 41.67 3.07 16.40
N SER A 32 42.33 1.95 16.15
CA SER A 32 42.22 1.17 14.92
C SER A 32 40.87 0.45 14.85
N ASN A 33 40.31 0.43 13.64
CA ASN A 33 39.01 -0.11 13.22
C ASN A 33 38.63 -1.49 13.79
N SER A 34 37.36 -1.63 14.19
CA SER A 34 36.58 -2.84 13.90
C SER A 34 35.33 -2.45 13.10
N HIS A 35 35.21 -3.04 11.90
CA HIS A 35 34.12 -2.82 10.97
C HIS A 35 32.86 -3.51 11.49
N GLY A 36 32.02 -2.78 12.21
CA GLY A 36 30.62 -3.11 12.45
C GLY A 36 29.75 -2.39 11.43
N GLY A 37 29.81 -2.80 10.16
CA GLY A 37 28.99 -2.27 9.07
C GLY A 37 27.53 -2.67 9.24
N GLY A 38 26.81 -2.00 10.15
CA GLY A 38 25.36 -1.96 10.13
C GLY A 38 24.93 -1.05 9.00
N ILE A 39 24.69 -1.62 7.82
CA ILE A 39 23.98 -0.91 6.75
C ILE A 39 22.55 -0.70 7.26
N ALA A 40 22.32 0.44 7.89
CA ALA A 40 20.99 1.01 7.95
C ALA A 40 20.63 1.29 6.49
N SER A 41 19.87 0.37 5.88
CA SER A 41 19.21 0.61 4.60
C SER A 41 18.23 1.76 4.80
N SER A 42 18.74 2.97 4.66
CA SER A 42 17.97 4.20 4.48
C SER A 42 17.23 4.06 3.16
N SER A 43 16.11 3.34 3.20
CA SER A 43 15.15 3.37 2.09
C SER A 43 14.59 4.79 2.04
N ASN A 44 14.98 5.52 0.99
CA ASN A 44 14.54 6.88 0.76
C ASN A 44 12.99 6.92 0.76
N PRO A 45 12.35 7.91 1.41
CA PRO A 45 10.89 8.04 1.41
C PRO A 45 10.28 8.09 0.00
N THR A 46 11.04 8.62 -0.96
CA THR A 46 10.67 8.76 -2.36
C THR A 46 10.43 7.42 -3.07
N GLU A 47 11.19 6.38 -2.74
CA GLU A 47 11.18 5.10 -3.46
C GLU A 47 9.91 4.27 -3.20
N LYS A 48 9.22 4.49 -2.06
CA LYS A 48 8.00 3.75 -1.68
C LYS A 48 6.70 4.42 -2.10
N GLN A 49 6.65 5.75 -2.14
CA GLN A 49 5.50 6.49 -2.73
C GLN A 49 5.44 6.26 -4.24
N ASP A 50 6.61 6.07 -4.87
CA ASP A 50 6.72 5.63 -6.26
C ASP A 50 6.05 4.27 -6.49
N ASN A 51 5.97 3.38 -5.50
CA ASN A 51 5.40 2.05 -5.71
C ASN A 51 3.88 2.05 -5.91
N SER A 52 3.09 2.81 -5.15
CA SER A 52 1.63 2.85 -5.33
C SER A 52 1.24 3.55 -6.64
N ARG A 53 1.93 4.65 -6.98
CA ARG A 53 1.75 5.34 -8.26
C ARG A 53 2.19 4.46 -9.43
N ALA A 54 3.32 3.77 -9.31
CA ALA A 54 3.80 2.82 -10.32
C ALA A 54 2.85 1.62 -10.45
N LEU A 55 2.29 1.12 -9.35
CA LEU A 55 1.29 0.06 -9.37
C LEU A 55 0.03 0.49 -10.12
N MET A 56 -0.54 1.65 -9.79
CA MET A 56 -1.66 2.25 -10.53
C MET A 56 -1.34 2.36 -12.02
N ALA A 57 -0.22 2.99 -12.37
CA ALA A 57 0.19 3.18 -13.75
C ALA A 57 0.40 1.85 -14.48
N ARG A 58 0.97 0.84 -13.81
CA ARG A 58 1.17 -0.51 -14.33
C ARG A 58 -0.15 -1.21 -14.64
N ILE A 59 -1.11 -1.17 -13.71
CA ILE A 59 -2.43 -1.76 -13.91
C ILE A 59 -3.17 -1.04 -15.04
N LEU A 60 -3.24 0.30 -15.01
CA LEU A 60 -3.88 1.11 -16.04
C LEU A 60 -3.27 0.88 -17.42
N LYS A 61 -1.94 0.80 -17.52
CA LYS A 61 -1.24 0.43 -18.75
C LYS A 61 -1.65 -0.97 -19.22
N ARG A 62 -1.64 -1.96 -18.31
CA ARG A 62 -1.96 -3.36 -18.62
C ARG A 62 -3.39 -3.53 -19.12
N ILE A 63 -4.34 -2.79 -18.54
CA ILE A 63 -5.74 -2.76 -19.01
C ILE A 63 -5.94 -1.79 -20.19
N GLY A 64 -4.97 -0.96 -20.56
CA GLY A 64 -5.01 -0.15 -21.78
C GLY A 64 -4.57 -0.90 -23.03
N GLU A 65 -3.83 -2.00 -22.88
CA GLU A 65 -3.31 -2.77 -24.01
C GLU A 65 -4.42 -3.46 -24.82
N LYS A 66 -4.26 -3.41 -26.15
CA LYS A 66 -5.14 -4.08 -27.11
C LYS A 66 -4.74 -5.56 -27.21
N ARG A 67 -5.32 -6.39 -26.36
CA ARG A 67 -5.17 -7.84 -26.39
C ARG A 67 -6.54 -8.47 -26.63
N LYS A 68 -6.58 -9.63 -27.28
CA LYS A 68 -7.83 -10.41 -27.38
C LYS A 68 -8.16 -10.93 -25.98
N SER A 69 -9.44 -10.84 -25.59
CA SER A 69 -9.89 -11.45 -24.35
C SER A 69 -9.67 -12.97 -24.41
N THR A 70 -9.07 -13.52 -23.37
CA THR A 70 -8.96 -14.97 -23.14
C THR A 70 -10.02 -15.48 -22.17
N VAL A 71 -10.94 -14.61 -21.74
CA VAL A 71 -11.98 -14.92 -20.75
C VAL A 71 -13.05 -15.80 -21.38
N THR A 72 -13.43 -16.84 -20.66
CA THR A 72 -14.39 -17.88 -21.03
C THR A 72 -15.37 -18.15 -19.90
N TYR A 73 -16.32 -19.04 -20.13
CA TYR A 73 -17.29 -19.45 -19.12
C TYR A 73 -16.64 -20.09 -17.89
N SER A 74 -15.50 -20.77 -18.07
CA SER A 74 -14.79 -21.45 -16.97
C SER A 74 -14.17 -20.48 -15.96
N ASP A 75 -14.01 -19.21 -16.33
CA ASP A 75 -13.51 -18.16 -15.44
C ASP A 75 -14.58 -17.63 -14.48
N PHE A 76 -15.84 -18.09 -14.62
CA PHE A 76 -16.98 -17.75 -13.76
C PHE A 76 -17.63 -19.04 -13.24
N PRO A 77 -17.49 -19.35 -11.94
CA PRO A 77 -18.06 -20.57 -11.36
C PRO A 77 -19.58 -20.68 -11.58
N GLY A 78 -20.04 -21.87 -11.99
CA GLY A 78 -21.46 -22.19 -12.14
C GLY A 78 -22.11 -21.77 -13.47
N LEU A 79 -21.47 -20.91 -14.27
CA LEU A 79 -22.07 -20.31 -15.48
C LEU A 79 -22.49 -21.33 -16.55
N GLY A 80 -21.76 -22.44 -16.68
CA GLY A 80 -21.99 -23.47 -17.69
C GLY A 80 -22.99 -24.57 -17.32
N ILE A 81 -23.40 -24.63 -16.05
CA ILE A 81 -24.25 -25.71 -15.50
C ILE A 81 -25.64 -25.18 -15.13
N ASP A 82 -25.75 -23.87 -14.96
CA ASP A 82 -26.98 -23.21 -14.51
C ASP A 82 -28.13 -23.29 -15.52
N GLU A 83 -29.35 -23.34 -14.98
CA GLU A 83 -30.58 -23.31 -15.77
C GLU A 83 -30.64 -22.01 -16.59
N ARG A 84 -31.15 -22.10 -17.82
CA ARG A 84 -31.30 -20.93 -18.69
C ARG A 84 -32.68 -20.30 -18.55
N VAL A 85 -32.74 -18.97 -18.51
CA VAL A 85 -33.97 -18.18 -18.49
C VAL A 85 -33.92 -17.12 -19.59
N ALA A 86 -35.06 -16.90 -20.25
CA ALA A 86 -35.16 -15.86 -21.27
C ALA A 86 -35.28 -14.48 -20.63
N VAL A 87 -34.45 -13.54 -21.08
CA VAL A 87 -34.57 -12.11 -20.76
C VAL A 87 -34.41 -11.31 -22.05
N GLY A 88 -35.48 -10.64 -22.47
CA GLY A 88 -35.55 -9.99 -23.78
C GLY A 88 -35.35 -11.00 -24.92
N LYS A 89 -34.38 -10.74 -25.79
CA LYS A 89 -34.02 -11.60 -26.93
C LYS A 89 -32.93 -12.64 -26.61
N TYR A 90 -32.44 -12.70 -25.38
CA TYR A 90 -31.32 -13.56 -25.00
C TYR A 90 -31.71 -14.59 -23.94
N SER A 91 -30.90 -15.64 -23.84
CA SER A 91 -31.03 -16.72 -22.86
C SER A 91 -29.87 -16.70 -21.87
N PHE A 92 -30.13 -16.37 -20.61
CA PHE A 92 -29.10 -16.20 -19.57
C PHE A 92 -29.11 -17.35 -18.55
N PRO A 93 -27.96 -17.69 -17.94
CA PRO A 93 -27.95 -18.38 -16.65
C PRO A 93 -28.91 -17.72 -15.64
N LYS A 94 -29.72 -18.50 -14.95
CA LYS A 94 -30.69 -18.03 -13.95
C LYS A 94 -30.07 -17.18 -12.87
N SER A 95 -28.85 -17.52 -12.43
CA SER A 95 -28.02 -16.77 -11.49
C SER A 95 -27.70 -15.35 -11.93
N LEU A 96 -27.76 -15.04 -13.24
CA LEU A 96 -27.52 -13.71 -13.80
C LEU A 96 -28.80 -12.91 -14.07
N LYS A 97 -29.98 -13.50 -13.86
CA LYS A 97 -31.26 -12.86 -14.18
C LYS A 97 -31.40 -11.50 -13.51
N SER A 98 -31.17 -11.43 -12.20
CA SER A 98 -31.26 -10.16 -11.46
C SER A 98 -30.23 -9.14 -11.95
N THR A 99 -29.02 -9.59 -12.28
CA THR A 99 -27.95 -8.71 -12.79
C THR A 99 -28.35 -8.08 -14.13
N VAL A 100 -28.88 -8.86 -15.08
CA VAL A 100 -29.30 -8.31 -16.37
C VAL A 100 -30.52 -7.39 -16.25
N GLU A 101 -31.47 -7.73 -15.37
CA GLU A 101 -32.62 -6.89 -15.07
C GLU A 101 -32.18 -5.54 -14.46
N ASN A 102 -31.22 -5.56 -13.53
CA ASN A 102 -30.67 -4.34 -12.93
C ASN A 102 -29.93 -3.48 -13.95
N ILE A 103 -29.08 -4.07 -14.80
CA ILE A 103 -28.39 -3.35 -15.87
C ILE A 103 -29.43 -2.71 -16.81
N THR A 104 -30.43 -3.48 -17.24
CA THR A 104 -31.47 -2.98 -18.15
C THR A 104 -32.29 -1.87 -17.51
N HIS A 105 -32.60 -1.98 -16.23
CA HIS A 105 -33.32 -0.95 -15.49
C HIS A 105 -32.54 0.37 -15.39
N MET A 106 -31.23 0.29 -15.11
CA MET A 106 -30.39 1.46 -14.86
C MET A 106 -29.83 2.10 -16.14
N HIS A 107 -29.58 1.30 -17.18
CA HIS A 107 -28.84 1.70 -18.38
C HIS A 107 -29.59 1.42 -19.69
N GLY A 108 -30.77 0.80 -19.65
CA GLY A 108 -31.48 0.35 -20.85
C GLY A 108 -30.88 -0.91 -21.46
N ASP A 109 -31.33 -1.29 -22.66
CA ASP A 109 -30.76 -2.43 -23.39
C ASP A 109 -29.37 -2.06 -23.94
N VAL A 110 -28.33 -2.40 -23.18
CA VAL A 110 -26.93 -2.14 -23.56
C VAL A 110 -26.51 -2.85 -24.86
N SER A 111 -27.29 -3.82 -25.34
CA SER A 111 -27.02 -4.58 -26.57
C SER A 111 -27.70 -4.01 -27.82
N GLU A 112 -28.54 -2.97 -27.68
CA GLU A 112 -29.40 -2.45 -28.75
C GLU A 112 -28.60 -2.10 -30.03
N ASN A 113 -27.41 -1.54 -29.86
CA ASN A 113 -26.55 -1.08 -30.95
C ASN A 113 -25.55 -2.12 -31.45
N SER A 114 -25.68 -3.39 -31.01
CA SER A 114 -24.71 -4.42 -31.40
C SER A 114 -24.67 -4.65 -32.91
N THR A 115 -23.47 -4.92 -33.41
CA THR A 115 -23.22 -5.21 -34.82
C THR A 115 -23.00 -6.69 -35.14
N MET A 116 -23.05 -7.58 -34.14
CA MET A 116 -22.70 -8.99 -34.31
C MET A 116 -23.93 -9.90 -34.46
N PRO A 117 -23.75 -11.13 -34.95
CA PRO A 117 -24.81 -12.14 -34.90
C PRO A 117 -25.22 -12.45 -33.46
N GLN A 118 -26.52 -12.68 -33.24
CA GLN A 118 -27.12 -12.85 -31.91
C GLN A 118 -26.43 -13.91 -31.02
N CYS A 119 -25.90 -15.00 -31.60
CA CYS A 119 -25.19 -16.03 -30.82
C CYS A 119 -23.86 -15.58 -30.23
N VAL A 120 -23.12 -14.71 -30.95
CA VAL A 120 -21.86 -14.14 -30.47
C VAL A 120 -22.13 -13.04 -29.45
N ASP A 121 -23.17 -12.23 -29.71
CA ASP A 121 -23.67 -11.24 -28.75
C ASP A 121 -24.06 -11.87 -27.42
N GLU A 122 -24.79 -12.99 -27.45
CA GLU A 122 -25.27 -13.66 -26.23
C GLU A 122 -24.10 -14.12 -25.36
N THR A 123 -23.07 -14.72 -25.96
CA THR A 123 -21.88 -15.18 -25.25
C THR A 123 -21.17 -14.01 -24.54
N ILE A 124 -20.95 -12.91 -25.26
CA ILE A 124 -20.27 -11.74 -24.71
C ILE A 124 -21.13 -11.05 -23.66
N TYR A 125 -22.45 -11.00 -23.85
CA TYR A 125 -23.37 -10.43 -22.88
C TYR A 125 -23.39 -11.23 -21.58
N ILE A 126 -23.46 -12.56 -21.66
CA ILE A 126 -23.41 -13.43 -20.48
C ILE A 126 -22.12 -13.22 -19.70
N LEU A 127 -20.96 -13.15 -20.36
CA LEU A 127 -19.68 -12.89 -19.70
C LEU A 127 -19.64 -11.49 -19.06
N PHE A 128 -20.19 -10.47 -19.74
CA PHE A 128 -20.30 -9.13 -19.18
C PHE A 128 -21.18 -9.11 -17.93
N CYS A 129 -22.36 -9.73 -17.96
CA CYS A 129 -23.23 -9.85 -16.78
C CYS A 129 -22.54 -10.63 -15.65
N ALA A 130 -21.82 -11.71 -15.96
CA ALA A 130 -21.03 -12.45 -14.96
C ALA A 130 -19.94 -11.58 -14.33
N THR A 131 -19.32 -10.70 -15.11
CA THR A 131 -18.34 -9.71 -14.63
C THR A 131 -18.98 -8.72 -13.66
N ILE A 132 -20.14 -8.14 -14.00
CA ILE A 132 -20.84 -7.20 -13.12
C ILE A 132 -21.30 -7.90 -11.84
N LYS A 133 -21.81 -9.13 -11.94
CA LYS A 133 -22.18 -9.91 -10.76
C LYS A 133 -20.98 -10.18 -9.85
N GLU A 134 -19.84 -10.60 -10.40
CA GLU A 134 -18.65 -10.85 -9.60
C GLU A 134 -18.11 -9.56 -8.94
N MET A 135 -18.21 -8.40 -9.60
CA MET A 135 -17.90 -7.11 -8.98
C MET A 135 -18.84 -6.76 -7.81
N ASP A 136 -20.10 -7.15 -7.88
CA ASP A 136 -21.11 -6.92 -6.84
C ASP A 136 -20.95 -7.91 -5.65
N ASP A 137 -20.55 -9.14 -5.95
CA ASP A 137 -20.40 -10.20 -4.93
C ASP A 137 -19.07 -10.09 -4.15
N LEU A 138 -17.99 -9.59 -4.76
CA LEU A 138 -16.66 -9.53 -4.12
C LEU A 138 -16.48 -8.30 -3.22
N GLN A 139 -15.86 -8.52 -2.06
CA GLN A 139 -15.36 -7.43 -1.23
C GLN A 139 -13.94 -7.01 -1.64
N LEU A 140 -13.59 -5.74 -1.39
CA LEU A 140 -12.28 -5.19 -1.78
C LEU A 140 -11.07 -6.06 -1.36
N PRO A 141 -11.01 -6.67 -0.15
CA PRO A 141 -9.91 -7.56 0.24
C PRO A 141 -9.76 -8.85 -0.56
N GLU A 142 -10.82 -9.28 -1.25
CA GLU A 142 -10.81 -10.47 -2.10
C GLU A 142 -10.40 -10.13 -3.55
N VAL A 143 -10.38 -8.83 -3.89
CA VAL A 143 -10.00 -8.36 -5.21
C VAL A 143 -8.51 -8.54 -5.43
N THR A 144 -8.15 -9.19 -6.53
CA THR A 144 -6.77 -9.33 -6.98
C THR A 144 -6.54 -8.58 -8.30
N GLU A 145 -5.28 -8.37 -8.67
CA GLU A 145 -4.95 -7.82 -9.99
C GLU A 145 -5.52 -8.68 -11.13
N ASN A 146 -5.58 -10.01 -10.94
CA ASN A 146 -6.15 -10.91 -11.93
C ASN A 146 -7.67 -10.70 -12.09
N CYS A 147 -8.39 -10.40 -11.00
CA CYS A 147 -9.80 -10.01 -11.09
C CYS A 147 -9.95 -8.76 -11.98
N ILE A 148 -9.17 -7.72 -11.70
CA ILE A 148 -9.20 -6.45 -12.44
C ILE A 148 -8.92 -6.65 -13.94
N ILE A 149 -7.93 -7.49 -14.28
CA ILE A 149 -7.59 -7.81 -15.67
C ILE A 149 -8.73 -8.56 -16.34
N LYS A 150 -9.24 -9.62 -15.70
CA LYS A 150 -10.36 -10.43 -16.20
C LYS A 150 -11.57 -9.53 -16.51
N TRP A 151 -11.94 -8.67 -15.56
CA TRP A 151 -13.04 -7.72 -15.72
C TRP A 151 -12.83 -6.75 -16.88
N SER A 152 -11.64 -6.13 -16.96
CA SER A 152 -11.28 -5.24 -18.06
C SER A 152 -11.43 -5.94 -19.41
N ASP A 153 -10.91 -7.15 -19.55
CA ASP A 153 -10.90 -7.87 -20.83
C ASP A 153 -12.31 -8.25 -21.28
N THR A 154 -13.19 -8.63 -20.36
CA THR A 154 -14.61 -8.86 -20.66
C THR A 154 -15.33 -7.57 -21.06
N ILE A 155 -15.14 -6.47 -20.32
CA ILE A 155 -15.78 -5.18 -20.65
C ILE A 155 -15.31 -4.68 -22.02
N LYS A 156 -14.02 -4.82 -22.35
CA LYS A 156 -13.50 -4.50 -23.68
C LYS A 156 -14.11 -5.36 -24.79
N ALA A 157 -14.34 -6.64 -24.55
CA ALA A 157 -14.98 -7.51 -25.53
C ALA A 157 -16.39 -7.01 -25.87
N ALA A 158 -17.16 -6.63 -24.84
CA ALA A 158 -18.49 -6.02 -24.99
C ALA A 158 -18.44 -4.65 -25.71
N LEU A 159 -17.50 -3.77 -25.34
CA LEU A 159 -17.27 -2.52 -26.08
C LEU A 159 -16.91 -2.77 -27.55
N GLY A 160 -16.12 -3.81 -27.83
CA GLY A 160 -15.67 -4.18 -29.17
C GLY A 160 -16.80 -4.56 -30.12
N ILE A 161 -17.92 -5.05 -29.58
CA ILE A 161 -19.14 -5.38 -30.35
C ILE A 161 -20.19 -4.26 -30.28
N LYS A 162 -19.83 -3.09 -29.75
CA LYS A 162 -20.66 -1.89 -29.58
C LYS A 162 -21.77 -1.98 -28.54
N PHE A 163 -21.59 -2.81 -27.51
CA PHE A 163 -22.46 -2.68 -26.35
C PHE A 163 -22.18 -1.35 -25.63
N ASP A 164 -23.23 -0.71 -25.12
CA ASP A 164 -23.13 0.50 -24.34
C ASP A 164 -22.77 0.20 -22.87
N VAL A 165 -21.52 -0.21 -22.66
CA VAL A 165 -20.99 -0.63 -21.35
C VAL A 165 -19.81 0.24 -20.88
N GLY A 166 -19.72 1.47 -21.41
CA GLY A 166 -18.68 2.43 -21.04
C GLY A 166 -18.67 2.71 -19.53
N PHE A 167 -19.86 2.80 -18.92
CA PHE A 167 -20.04 3.01 -17.48
C PHE A 167 -19.27 1.99 -16.62
N ALA A 168 -19.20 0.73 -17.06
CA ALA A 168 -18.49 -0.33 -16.31
C ALA A 168 -16.98 -0.15 -16.40
N MET A 169 -16.46 0.26 -17.56
CA MET A 169 -15.05 0.56 -17.73
C MET A 169 -14.63 1.78 -16.91
N ASP A 170 -15.46 2.82 -16.88
CA ASP A 170 -15.22 4.02 -16.08
C ASP A 170 -15.26 3.69 -14.59
N HIS A 171 -16.23 2.90 -14.13
CA HIS A 171 -16.28 2.43 -12.75
C HIS A 171 -15.02 1.62 -12.36
N LEU A 172 -14.58 0.71 -13.24
CA LEU A 172 -13.36 -0.08 -13.02
C LEU A 172 -12.13 0.82 -12.88
N LYS A 173 -11.96 1.80 -13.78
CA LYS A 173 -10.80 2.70 -13.82
C LYS A 173 -10.78 3.73 -12.70
N ASP A 174 -11.93 4.34 -12.42
CA ASP A 174 -12.00 5.54 -11.58
C ASP A 174 -12.40 5.23 -10.14
N LYS A 175 -12.89 4.01 -9.87
CA LYS A 175 -13.33 3.59 -8.52
C LYS A 175 -12.57 2.36 -8.03
N ILE A 176 -12.70 1.23 -8.73
CA ILE A 176 -12.16 -0.05 -8.25
C ILE A 176 -10.63 -0.04 -8.21
N ILE A 177 -9.96 0.35 -9.29
CA ILE A 177 -8.49 0.35 -9.35
C ILE A 177 -7.86 1.28 -8.28
N PRO A 178 -8.33 2.54 -8.10
CA PRO A 178 -7.88 3.39 -7.00
C PRO A 178 -8.10 2.78 -5.62
N ALA A 179 -9.27 2.17 -5.38
CA ALA A 179 -9.58 1.55 -4.09
C ALA A 179 -8.65 0.35 -3.81
N PHE A 180 -8.42 -0.52 -4.80
CA PHE A 180 -7.52 -1.66 -4.70
C PHE A 180 -6.09 -1.23 -4.36
N VAL A 181 -5.56 -0.21 -5.05
CA VAL A 181 -4.21 0.28 -4.75
C VAL A 181 -4.17 1.00 -3.39
N GLY A 182 -5.23 1.71 -3.03
CA GLY A 182 -5.39 2.32 -1.71
C GLY A 182 -5.32 1.28 -0.60
N GLN A 183 -6.00 0.15 -0.75
CA GLN A 183 -5.96 -0.95 0.23
C GLN A 183 -4.54 -1.51 0.40
N ILE A 184 -3.83 -1.80 -0.70
CA ILE A 184 -2.45 -2.29 -0.64
C ILE A 184 -1.55 -1.25 0.03
N HIS A 185 -1.79 0.04 -0.21
CA HIS A 185 -1.04 1.10 0.45
C HIS A 185 -1.29 1.11 1.96
N CYS A 186 -2.55 1.05 2.41
CA CYS A 186 -2.92 1.02 3.83
C CYS A 186 -2.33 -0.20 4.54
N GLN A 187 -2.45 -1.40 3.96
CA GLN A 187 -1.86 -2.63 4.53
C GLN A 187 -0.35 -2.46 4.78
N ARG A 188 0.38 -1.86 3.84
CA ARG A 188 1.81 -1.60 4.00
C ARG A 188 2.10 -0.56 5.09
N VAL A 189 1.22 0.43 5.27
CA VAL A 189 1.35 1.42 6.35
C VAL A 189 1.13 0.74 7.69
N ASP A 190 0.10 -0.08 7.83
CA ASP A 190 -0.21 -0.83 9.06
C ASP A 190 0.97 -1.77 9.44
N GLU A 191 1.51 -2.51 8.46
CA GLU A 191 2.70 -3.35 8.66
C GLU A 191 3.94 -2.56 9.12
N MET A 192 4.10 -1.31 8.65
CA MET A 192 5.20 -0.45 9.07
C MET A 192 4.98 0.08 10.49
N GLU A 193 3.75 0.44 10.83
CA GLU A 193 3.38 0.90 12.17
C GLU A 193 3.57 -0.20 13.22
N GLU A 194 3.23 -1.45 12.90
CA GLU A 194 3.50 -2.61 13.75
C GLU A 194 5.01 -2.80 13.97
N LYS A 195 5.81 -2.70 12.90
CA LYS A 195 7.28 -2.82 12.99
C LYS A 195 7.89 -1.70 13.84
N ILE A 196 7.41 -0.47 13.71
CA ILE A 196 7.86 0.67 14.53
C ILE A 196 7.57 0.37 16.00
N SER A 197 6.34 -0.03 16.31
CA SER A 197 5.92 -0.34 17.69
C SER A 197 6.79 -1.44 18.32
N ASN A 198 7.08 -2.50 17.57
CA ASN A 198 7.94 -3.60 18.03
C ASN A 198 9.40 -3.16 18.28
N LEU A 199 9.94 -2.29 17.41
CA LEU A 199 11.29 -1.75 17.58
C LEU A 199 11.39 -0.79 18.77
N GLU A 200 10.38 0.05 19.00
CA GLU A 200 10.31 0.94 20.15
C GLU A 200 10.28 0.16 21.47
N ALA A 201 9.47 -0.91 21.55
CA ALA A 201 9.45 -1.79 22.71
C ALA A 201 10.82 -2.43 22.97
N SER A 202 11.47 -2.93 21.92
CA SER A 202 12.81 -3.55 22.00
C SER A 202 13.89 -2.56 22.44
N LEU A 203 13.83 -1.33 21.92
CA LEU A 203 14.75 -0.25 22.28
C LEU A 203 14.58 0.18 23.75
N ASN A 204 13.34 0.23 24.23
CA ASN A 204 13.06 0.53 25.63
C ASN A 204 13.58 -0.55 26.58
N ALA A 205 13.40 -1.83 26.23
CA ALA A 205 13.98 -2.95 26.98
C ALA A 205 15.51 -2.86 27.05
N LEU A 206 16.16 -2.63 25.90
CA LEU A 206 17.61 -2.49 25.83
C LEU A 206 18.14 -1.31 26.66
N LYS A 207 17.42 -0.18 26.68
CA LYS A 207 17.76 0.98 27.53
C LYS A 207 17.69 0.63 29.02
N GLN A 208 16.69 -0.15 29.43
CA GLN A 208 16.57 -0.59 30.83
C GLN A 208 17.73 -1.52 31.22
N ASP A 209 18.10 -2.45 30.34
CA ASP A 209 19.22 -3.36 30.61
C ASP A 209 20.56 -2.62 30.64
N HIS A 210 20.78 -1.67 29.73
CA HIS A 210 21.95 -0.77 29.78
C HIS A 210 22.02 0.03 31.09
N ALA A 211 20.89 0.52 31.60
CA ALA A 211 20.86 1.25 32.87
C ALA A 211 21.29 0.38 34.05
N LYS A 212 20.84 -0.89 34.10
CA LYS A 212 21.24 -1.85 35.13
C LYS A 212 22.74 -2.17 35.06
N GLU A 213 23.24 -2.43 33.86
CA GLU A 213 24.66 -2.75 33.64
C GLU A 213 25.57 -1.56 33.98
N CYS A 214 25.15 -0.35 33.63
CA CYS A 214 25.88 0.88 33.96
C CYS A 214 25.97 1.08 35.49
N GLU A 215 24.88 0.84 36.21
CA GLU A 215 24.88 0.93 37.67
C GLU A 215 25.79 -0.14 38.30
N GLN A 216 25.74 -1.36 37.79
CA GLN A 216 26.61 -2.44 38.26
C GLN A 216 28.09 -2.17 37.96
N SER A 217 28.40 -1.61 36.78
CA SER A 217 29.75 -1.27 36.36
C SER A 217 30.43 -0.24 37.27
N LYS A 218 29.67 0.71 37.85
CA LYS A 218 30.22 1.72 38.78
C LYS A 218 30.96 1.06 39.95
N VAL A 219 30.39 0.02 40.54
CA VAL A 219 31.00 -0.72 41.68
C VAL A 219 32.34 -1.33 41.28
N TYR A 220 32.41 -1.94 40.09
CA TYR A 220 33.65 -2.53 39.59
C TYR A 220 34.68 -1.48 39.18
N LYS A 221 34.22 -0.36 38.63
CA LYS A 221 35.07 0.77 38.25
C LYS A 221 35.74 1.39 39.48
N ASP A 222 35.00 1.62 40.55
CA ASP A 222 35.55 2.11 41.82
C ASP A 222 36.58 1.13 42.42
N ALA A 223 36.34 -0.18 42.31
CA ALA A 223 37.30 -1.20 42.73
C ALA A 223 38.56 -1.20 41.86
N MET A 224 38.41 -1.08 40.54
CA MET A 224 39.51 -1.01 39.59
C MET A 224 40.37 0.25 39.82
N ASP A 225 39.74 1.40 40.03
CA ASP A 225 40.41 2.69 40.20
C ASP A 225 41.33 2.71 41.42
N LYS A 226 41.02 1.93 42.47
CA LYS A 226 41.91 1.76 43.64
C LYS A 226 43.29 1.21 43.29
N PHE A 227 43.37 0.42 42.22
CA PHE A 227 44.60 -0.23 41.74
C PHE A 227 45.22 0.48 40.54
N ASN A 228 44.64 1.57 40.05
CA ASN A 228 45.20 2.29 38.92
C ASN A 228 46.60 2.86 39.26
N GLY A 229 47.60 2.50 38.47
CA GLY A 229 49.01 2.84 38.73
C GLY A 229 49.67 2.13 39.92
N LYS A 230 49.03 1.11 40.51
CA LYS A 230 49.56 0.36 41.67
C LYS A 230 49.73 -1.13 41.34
N SER A 231 50.62 -1.81 42.09
CA SER A 231 50.70 -3.27 42.08
C SER A 231 49.38 -3.88 42.59
N VAL A 232 48.97 -5.02 42.04
CA VAL A 232 47.83 -5.82 42.57
C VAL A 232 48.07 -6.34 43.99
N SER A 233 49.33 -6.37 44.46
CA SER A 233 49.68 -6.68 45.86
C SER A 233 49.58 -5.47 46.80
N SER A 234 49.23 -4.28 46.29
CA SER A 234 49.15 -3.06 47.09
C SER A 234 48.06 -3.18 48.17
N GLY A 235 48.43 -3.01 49.44
CA GLY A 235 47.55 -3.19 50.60
C GLY A 235 47.55 -4.61 51.20
N LEU A 236 48.26 -5.59 50.61
CA LEU A 236 48.32 -6.98 51.10
C LEU A 236 49.25 -7.18 52.32
N PHE A 237 50.29 -6.36 52.44
CA PHE A 237 51.35 -6.48 53.47
C PHE A 237 51.37 -5.32 54.47
N MET A 238 50.26 -4.60 54.63
CA MET A 238 50.08 -3.60 55.68
C MET A 238 49.54 -4.24 56.95
#